data_AF-A0A7Z9LGJ3-F1
#
_entry.id   AF-A0A7Z9LGJ3-F1
#
_cell.length_a   1.000
_cell.length_b   1.000
_cell.length_c   1.000
_cell.angle_alpha   90.00
_cell.angle_beta   90.00
_cell.angle_gamma   90.00
#
_symmetry.space_group_name_H-M   'P 1'
#
loop_
_entity.id
_entity.type
_entity.pdbx_description
1 polymer ?
#
loop_
_entity_poly.entity_id
_entity_poly.type
_entity_poly.pdbx_seq_one_letter_code
_entity_poly.pdbx_strand_id
1 'polypeptide(L)' 'MIDLHGRNINKLRISLTEVCNMACTYCVTSLSDHRRIPDELSADQMLRLVRMLKEHAGIEKVRLTGGEPL' A
#
# COMPACT_ATOMS: atom_id res chain seq x y z
N MET A 1 -10.85 -9.32 -11.76
CA MET A 1 -11.85 -9.75 -10.75
C MET A 1 -12.97 -8.70 -10.68
N ILE A 2 -14.25 -9.08 -10.54
CA ILE A 2 -15.38 -8.13 -10.49
C ILE A 2 -15.97 -8.14 -9.08
N ASP A 3 -16.19 -6.97 -8.50
CA ASP A 3 -16.86 -6.85 -7.20
C ASP A 3 -18.40 -6.89 -7.31
N LEU A 4 -19.09 -6.85 -6.16
CA LEU A 4 -20.56 -6.86 -6.11
C LEU A 4 -21.21 -5.63 -6.76
N HIS A 5 -20.44 -4.56 -7.02
CA HIS A 5 -20.89 -3.35 -7.69
C HIS A 5 -20.51 -3.32 -9.19
N GLY A 6 -20.00 -4.43 -9.74
CA GLY A 6 -19.63 -4.54 -11.15
C GLY A 6 -18.31 -3.86 -11.52
N ARG A 7 -17.48 -3.45 -10.55
CA ARG A 7 -16.20 -2.77 -10.81
C ARG A 7 -15.09 -3.79 -11.04
N ASN A 8 -14.27 -3.56 -12.06
CA ASN A 8 -13.11 -4.39 -12.33
C ASN A 8 -11.94 -4.00 -11.41
N ILE A 9 -11.48 -4.96 -10.60
CA ILE A 9 -10.33 -4.82 -9.73
C ILE A 9 -9.08 -5.16 -10.53
N ASN A 10 -8.41 -4.12 -11.03
CA ASN A 10 -7.16 -4.23 -11.80
C ASN A 10 -6.02 -3.34 -11.26
N LYS A 11 -6.28 -2.58 -10.19
CA LYS A 11 -5.34 -1.66 -9.57
C LYS A 11 -5.03 -2.11 -8.14
N LEU A 12 -3.76 -2.12 -7.79
CA LEU A 12 -3.26 -2.40 -6.45
C LEU A 12 -2.54 -1.16 -5.91
N ARG A 13 -2.89 -0.74 -4.69
CA ARG A 13 -2.16 0.27 -3.93
C ARG A 13 -1.40 -0.45 -2.81
N ILE A 14 -0.10 -0.22 -2.73
CA ILE A 14 0.76 -0.79 -1.69
C ILE A 14 1.23 0.33 -0.78
N SER A 15 0.99 0.22 0.52
CA SER A 15 1.63 1.07 1.54
C SER A 15 2.97 0.42 1.89
N LEU A 16 4.07 1.10 1.62
CA LEU A 16 5.42 0.59 1.90
C LEU A 16 5.79 0.80 3.38
N THR A 17 5.36 1.91 3.95
CA THR A 17 5.65 2.29 5.32
C THR A 17 4.64 3.33 5.80
N GLU A 18 4.43 3.40 7.10
CA GLU A 18 3.61 4.44 7.75
C GLU A 18 4.45 5.62 8.25
N VAL A 19 5.78 5.53 8.12
CA VAL A 19 6.71 6.60 8.50
C VAL A 19 6.67 7.71 7.45
N CYS A 20 6.50 8.95 7.91
CA CYS A 20 6.52 10.15 7.09
C CYS A 20 7.39 11.22 7.76
N ASN A 21 8.10 12.01 6.96
CA ASN A 21 8.90 13.14 7.45
C ASN A 21 8.08 14.43 7.60
N MET A 22 6.81 14.43 7.19
CA MET A 22 5.92 15.58 7.25
C MET A 22 4.66 15.28 8.06
N ALA A 23 4.24 16.22 8.89
CA ALA A 23 2.97 16.16 9.62
C ALA A 23 1.93 17.12 9.01
N CYS A 24 1.40 16.76 7.84
CA CYS A 24 0.38 17.57 7.18
C CYS A 24 -0.89 17.60 8.03
N THR A 25 -1.42 18.79 8.32
CA THR A 25 -2.62 18.96 9.18
C THR A 25 -3.88 18.25 8.67
N TYR A 26 -3.94 17.93 7.37
CA TYR A 26 -5.04 17.18 6.75
C TYR A 26 -4.78 15.67 6.66
N CYS A 27 -3.58 15.19 7.02
CA CYS A 27 -3.19 13.79 6.97
C CYS A 27 -2.97 13.20 8.36
N VAL A 28 -2.32 13.94 9.25
CA VAL A 28 -1.92 13.50 10.59
C VAL A 28 -1.91 14.68 11.57
N THR A 29 -2.13 14.41 12.85
CA THR A 29 -2.16 15.45 13.89
C THR A 29 -0.76 15.77 14.43
N SER A 30 0.15 14.78 14.45
CA SER A 30 1.52 14.95 14.93
C SER A 30 2.51 13.98 14.27
N LEU A 31 3.79 14.35 14.20
CA LEU A 31 4.85 13.42 13.72
C LEU A 31 4.95 12.15 14.58
N SER A 32 4.58 12.22 15.86
CA SER A 32 4.57 11.07 16.77
C SER A 32 3.53 10.01 16.41
N ASP A 33 2.60 10.30 15.51
CA ASP A 33 1.61 9.34 14.99
C ASP A 33 2.21 8.51 13.85
N HIS A 34 3.28 8.98 13.19
CA HIS A 34 4.04 8.23 12.19
C HIS A 34 5.02 7.27 12.87
N ARG A 35 4.48 6.21 13.47
CA ARG A 35 5.29 5.14 14.06
C ARG A 35 5.32 3.95 13.13
N ARG A 36 6.51 3.34 13.05
CA ARG A 36 6.66 2.07 12.36
C ARG A 36 5.76 1.03 13.01
N ILE A 37 4.87 0.44 12.24
CA ILE A 37 4.03 -0.67 12.70
C ILE A 37 4.92 -1.91 12.74
N PRO A 38 4.90 -2.72 13.82
CA PRO A 38 5.77 -3.89 13.95
C PRO A 38 5.54 -4.96 12.86
N ASP A 39 4.40 -4.95 12.18
CA ASP A 39 3.96 -5.98 11.22
C ASP A 39 4.07 -5.54 9.74
N GLU A 40 5.01 -4.64 9.40
CA GLU A 40 5.29 -4.31 8.00
C GLU A 40 5.78 -5.55 7.22
N LEU A 41 5.21 -5.78 6.04
CA LEU A 41 5.67 -6.86 5.15
C LEU A 41 7.11 -6.59 4.72
N SER A 42 7.93 -7.64 4.65
CA SER A 42 9.24 -7.53 4.01
C SER A 42 9.09 -7.30 2.50
N ALA A 43 10.14 -6.75 1.87
CA ALA A 43 10.15 -6.55 0.42
C ALA A 43 9.89 -7.85 -0.34
N ASP A 44 10.47 -8.97 0.10
CA ASP A 44 10.25 -10.29 -0.51
C ASP A 44 8.81 -10.77 -0.38
N GLN A 45 8.18 -10.56 0.78
CA GLN A 45 6.77 -10.89 1.00
C GLN A 45 5.88 -10.05 0.09
N MET A 46 6.13 -8.74 -0.01
CA MET A 46 5.39 -7.86 -0.92
C MET A 46 5.55 -8.30 -2.37
N LEU A 47 6.77 -8.57 -2.82
CA LEU A 47 7.04 -9.02 -4.19
C LEU A 47 6.32 -10.34 -4.51
N ARG A 48 6.34 -11.29 -3.58
CA ARG A 48 5.62 -12.57 -3.72
C ARG A 48 4.12 -12.34 -3.85
N LEU A 49 3.56 -11.47 -3.02
CA LEU A 49 2.14 -11.14 -3.03
C LEU A 49 1.71 -10.43 -4.32
N VAL A 50 2.51 -9.47 -4.80
CA VAL A 50 2.27 -8.77 -6.08
C VAL A 50 2.29 -9.73 -7.27
N ARG A 51 3.24 -10.67 -7.30
CA ARG A 51 3.31 -11.71 -8.36
C ARG A 51 2.04 -12.57 -8.37
N MET A 52 1.63 -13.09 -7.21
CA MET A 52 0.41 -13.90 -7.10
C MET A 52 -0.84 -13.10 -7.51
N LEU A 53 -0.96 -11.84 -7.10
CA LEU A 53 -2.09 -10.99 -7.48
C LEU A 53 -2.12 -10.66 -8.97
N LYS A 54 -0.94 -10.48 -9.59
CA LYS A 54 -0.84 -10.29 -11.03
C LYS A 54 -1.29 -11.53 -11.79
N GLU A 55 -0.82 -12.71 -11.38
CA GLU A 55 -1.08 -13.99 -12.06
C GLU A 55 -2.52 -14.47 -11.87
N HIS A 56 -3.10 -14.31 -10.67
CA HIS A 56 -4.38 -14.92 -10.32
C HIS A 56 -5.54 -13.93 -10.20
N ALA A 57 -5.30 -12.65 -9.91
CA ALA A 57 -6.36 -11.67 -9.67
C ALA A 57 -6.55 -10.66 -10.83
N GLY A 58 -5.66 -10.64 -11.82
CA GLY A 58 -5.72 -9.74 -12.97
C GLY A 58 -5.32 -8.30 -12.62
N ILE A 59 -4.42 -8.12 -11.65
CA ILE A 59 -3.84 -6.81 -11.34
C ILE A 59 -2.87 -6.39 -12.45
N GLU A 60 -3.11 -5.21 -13.03
CA GLU A 60 -2.30 -4.64 -14.11
C GLU A 60 -1.47 -3.44 -13.68
N LYS A 61 -1.97 -2.69 -12.69
CA LYS A 61 -1.37 -1.43 -12.25
C LYS A 61 -1.08 -1.46 -10.77
N VAL A 62 0.17 -1.17 -10.40
CA VAL A 62 0.60 -1.06 -9.00
C VAL A 62 0.98 0.39 -8.71
N ARG A 63 0.43 0.96 -7.64
CA ARG A 63 0.80 2.27 -7.11
C ARG A 63 1.44 2.08 -5.74
N LEU A 64 2.68 2.53 -5.61
CA LEU A 64 3.37 2.58 -4.34
C LEU A 64 2.99 3.86 -3.60
N THR A 65 2.73 3.72 -2.30
CA THR A 65 2.34 4.78 -1.37
C THR A 65 2.90 4.45 0.02
N GLY A 66 2.55 5.25 1.02
CA GLY A 66 2.93 5.08 2.41
C GLY A 66 2.74 6.40 3.14
N GLY A 67 3.59 6.67 4.11
CA GLY A 67 4.01 8.02 4.47
C GLY A 67 4.86 8.64 3.36
N GLU A 68 6.08 9.08 3.67
CA GLU A 68 7.03 9.52 2.64
C GLU A 68 7.88 8.31 2.24
N PRO A 69 7.71 7.75 1.03
CA PRO A 69 8.39 6.52 0.63
C PRO A 69 9.88 6.71 0.29
N LEU A 70 10.44 7.91 0.46
CA LEU A 70 11.81 8.32 0.10
C LEU A 70 12.62 8.78 1.32
#